data_AF-A0A948RV35-F1
#
_entry.id   AF-A0A948RV35-F1
#
_cell.length_a   1.000
_cell.length_b   1.000
_cell.length_c   1.000
_cell.angle_alpha   90.00
_cell.angle_beta   90.00
_cell.angle_gamma   90.00
#
_symmetry.space_group_name_H-M   'P 1'
#
loop_
_entity.id
_entity.type
_entity.pdbx_description
1 polymer ?
#
loop_
_entity_poly.entity_id
_entity_poly.type
_entity_poly.pdbx_seq_one_letter_code
_entity_poly.pdbx_strand_id
1 'polypeptide(L)' 'MSKCRTHFKPPHCPNPHCRYHKKPEGWSYKKAGFFSRKTKPYRVQRYKCQHCDRDFSRQTFQADYWLKRPELFRAL' A
#
# COMPACT_ATOMS: atom_id res chain seq x y z
N MET A 1 15.33 2.88 22.10
CA MET A 1 14.38 3.84 21.51
C MET A 1 13.48 3.11 20.52
N SER A 2 12.38 2.52 21.01
CA SER A 2 11.46 1.72 20.19
C SER A 2 10.51 2.66 19.43
N LYS A 3 10.68 2.77 18.11
CA LYS A 3 9.75 3.52 17.25
C LYS A 3 8.34 2.91 17.37
N CYS A 4 7.38 3.70 17.85
CA CYS A 4 5.96 3.39 17.77
C CYS A 4 5.61 3.04 16.32
N ARG A 5 5.23 1.78 16.05
CA ARG A 5 4.79 1.36 14.73
C ARG A 5 3.41 1.94 14.50
N THR A 6 3.33 3.11 13.87
CA THR A 6 2.06 3.65 13.38
C THR A 6 1.41 2.61 12.47
N HIS A 7 0.20 2.17 12.83
CA HIS A 7 -0.55 1.24 12.01
C HIS A 7 -0.90 1.91 10.69
N PHE A 8 -0.26 1.51 9.60
CA PHE A 8 -0.52 2.04 8.27
C PHE A 8 -1.98 1.80 7.86
N LYS A 9 -2.67 2.88 7.44
CA LYS A 9 -4.00 2.87 6.82
C LYS A 9 -3.86 3.30 5.35
N PRO A 10 -4.31 2.48 4.38
CA PRO A 10 -4.43 2.90 2.99
C PRO A 10 -5.23 4.21 2.85
N PRO A 11 -4.72 5.22 2.13
CA PRO A 11 -5.39 6.52 2.03
C PRO A 11 -6.61 6.51 1.08
N HIS A 12 -6.55 5.76 -0.02
CA HIS A 12 -7.61 5.67 -1.02
C HIS A 12 -7.45 4.39 -1.85
N CYS A 13 -8.44 4.05 -2.68
CA CYS A 13 -8.31 2.90 -3.59
C CYS A 13 -7.26 3.22 -4.67
N PRO A 14 -6.31 2.33 -4.97
CA PRO A 14 -5.29 2.62 -6.00
C PRO A 14 -5.78 2.35 -7.43
N ASN A 15 -6.98 1.78 -7.61
CA ASN A 15 -7.56 1.63 -8.94
C ASN A 15 -8.10 2.99 -9.42
N PRO A 16 -7.55 3.61 -10.50
CA PRO A 16 -7.98 4.93 -10.96
C PRO A 16 -9.44 4.99 -11.40
N HIS A 17 -10.05 3.84 -11.74
CA HIS A 17 -11.46 3.74 -12.15
C HIS A 17 -12.41 3.52 -10.96
N CYS A 18 -11.90 3.37 -9.73
CA CYS A 18 -12.74 3.25 -8.55
C CYS A 18 -13.20 4.63 -8.07
N ARG A 19 -14.48 4.78 -7.69
CA ARG A 19 -15.01 6.03 -7.10
C ARG A 19 -14.20 6.51 -5.88
N TYR A 20 -13.69 5.55 -5.10
CA TYR A 20 -12.91 5.81 -3.90
C TYR A 20 -11.41 6.07 -4.17
N HIS A 21 -11.01 6.23 -5.44
CA HIS A 21 -9.67 6.65 -5.80
C HIS A 21 -9.41 8.12 -5.47
N LYS A 22 -10.38 8.99 -5.82
CA LYS A 22 -10.28 10.44 -5.61
C LYS A 22 -11.09 10.94 -4.40
N LYS A 23 -12.14 10.19 -4.01
CA LYS A 23 -13.07 10.54 -2.93
C LYS A 23 -13.15 9.39 -1.92
N PRO A 24 -12.18 9.28 -1.00
CA PRO A 24 -12.07 8.13 -0.08
C PRO A 24 -13.07 8.19 1.10
N GLU A 25 -13.95 9.18 1.15
CA GLU A 25 -14.97 9.31 2.20
C GLU A 25 -15.89 8.09 2.19
N GLY A 26 -16.05 7.44 3.35
CA GLY A 26 -16.83 6.20 3.47
C GLY A 26 -16.18 4.96 2.84
N TRP A 27 -14.94 5.06 2.34
CA TRP A 27 -14.27 3.94 1.70
C TRP A 27 -13.92 2.82 2.69
N SER A 28 -14.30 1.59 2.34
CA SER A 28 -13.95 0.39 3.08
C SER A 28 -12.99 -0.53 2.31
N TYR A 29 -12.07 -1.12 3.06
CA TYR A 29 -11.12 -2.12 2.59
C TYR A 29 -10.94 -3.19 3.66
N LYS A 30 -10.60 -4.41 3.26
CA LYS A 30 -10.26 -5.50 4.19
C LYS A 30 -8.78 -5.85 4.13
N LYS A 31 -8.23 -6.31 5.25
CA LYS A 31 -6.91 -6.97 5.27
C LYS A 31 -7.06 -8.34 4.63
N ALA A 32 -6.33 -8.59 3.55
CA ALA A 32 -6.43 -9.80 2.73
C ALA A 32 -5.17 -10.68 2.88
N GLY A 33 -4.73 -10.89 4.12
CA GLY A 33 -3.55 -11.70 4.42
C GLY A 33 -2.22 -11.01 4.08
N PHE A 34 -1.17 -11.81 3.86
CA PHE A 34 0.18 -11.32 3.60
C PHE A 34 0.79 -12.01 2.39
N PHE A 35 1.69 -11.32 1.71
CA PHE A 35 2.52 -11.87 0.64
C PHE A 35 3.99 -11.92 1.08
N SER A 36 4.62 -13.07 0.91
CA SER A 36 6.05 -13.29 1.19
C SER A 36 6.89 -13.04 -0.07
N ARG A 37 8.02 -12.38 0.07
CA ARG A 37 8.92 -12.00 -1.03
C ARG A 37 10.38 -12.14 -0.63
N LYS A 38 11.27 -12.27 -1.63
CA LYS A 38 12.71 -12.48 -1.45
C LYS A 38 13.51 -11.23 -1.05
N THR A 39 12.90 -10.03 -1.14
CA THR A 39 13.57 -8.75 -0.85
C THR A 39 12.85 -8.00 0.27
N LYS A 40 13.52 -7.09 0.96
CA LYS A 40 12.92 -6.30 2.06
C LYS A 40 11.89 -5.29 1.55
N PRO A 41 10.71 -5.15 2.18
CA PRO A 41 10.20 -5.97 3.28
C PRO A 41 9.78 -7.38 2.84
N TYR A 42 10.34 -8.42 3.48
CA TYR A 42 10.12 -9.84 3.14
C TYR A 42 8.67 -10.30 3.28
N ARG A 43 7.86 -9.57 4.04
CA ARG A 43 6.44 -9.83 4.24
C ARG A 43 5.66 -8.54 4.08
N VAL A 44 4.64 -8.58 3.22
CA VAL A 44 3.85 -7.40 2.85
C VAL A 44 2.39 -7.66 3.16
N GLN A 45 1.76 -6.77 3.92
CA GLN A 45 0.32 -6.81 4.15
C GLN A 45 -0.42 -6.56 2.82
N ARG A 46 -1.33 -7.47 2.49
CA ARG A 46 -2.27 -7.34 1.36
C ARG A 46 -3.58 -6.76 1.84
N TYR A 47 -4.20 -5.96 0.99
CA TYR A 47 -5.51 -5.38 1.21
C TYR A 47 -6.37 -5.60 -0.01
N LYS A 48 -7.69 -5.64 0.19
CA LYS A 48 -8.67 -5.73 -0.89
C LYS A 48 -9.70 -4.63 -0.72
N CYS A 49 -9.90 -3.84 -1.76
CA CYS A 49 -10.96 -2.84 -1.82
C CYS A 49 -12.32 -3.55 -1.77
N GLN A 50 -13.23 -3.13 -0.89
CA GLN A 50 -14.55 -3.77 -0.80
C GLN A 50 -15.56 -3.25 -1.83
N HIS A 51 -15.20 -2.21 -2.60
CA HIS A 51 -16.06 -1.66 -3.65
C HIS A 51 -15.76 -2.20 -5.06
N CYS A 52 -14.48 -2.38 -5.41
CA CYS A 52 -14.06 -2.78 -6.75
C CYS A 52 -13.15 -4.01 -6.76
N ASP A 53 -13.03 -4.70 -5.63
CA ASP A 53 -12.24 -5.92 -5.45
C ASP A 53 -10.75 -5.84 -5.79
N ARG A 54 -10.22 -4.66 -6.10
CA ARG A 54 -8.79 -4.46 -6.37
C ARG A 54 -7.96 -4.88 -5.16
N ASP A 55 -7.03 -5.80 -5.39
CA ASP A 55 -5.97 -6.13 -4.46
C ASP A 55 -4.83 -5.10 -4.53
N PHE A 56 -4.30 -4.74 -3.37
CA PHE A 56 -3.18 -3.82 -3.25
C PHE A 56 -2.38 -4.07 -1.96
N SER A 57 -1.34 -3.28 -1.73
CA SER A 57 -0.50 -3.39 -0.54
C SER A 57 -0.07 -2.02 -0.03
N ARG A 58 0.61 -1.98 1.12
CA ARG A 58 1.26 -0.75 1.59
C ARG A 58 2.22 -0.17 0.55
N GLN A 59 2.95 -1.03 -0.16
CA GLN A 59 3.92 -0.59 -1.17
C GLN A 59 3.27 0.19 -2.30
N THR A 60 2.01 -0.09 -2.62
CA THR A 60 1.28 0.62 -3.67
C THR A 60 1.23 2.14 -3.46
N PHE A 61 1.43 2.61 -2.22
CA PHE A 61 1.44 4.02 -1.85
C PHE A 61 2.84 4.54 -1.49
N GLN A 62 3.89 3.78 -1.74
CA GLN A 62 5.27 4.24 -1.53
C GLN A 62 5.81 4.84 -2.82
N ALA A 63 6.50 5.97 -2.72
CA ALA A 63 7.08 6.65 -3.88
C ALA A 63 8.24 5.87 -4.53
N ASP A 64 8.90 4.99 -3.76
CA ASP A 64 9.95 4.09 -4.26
C ASP A 64 9.41 2.79 -4.86
N TYR A 65 8.08 2.62 -4.91
CA TYR A 65 7.46 1.43 -5.47
C TYR A 65 7.68 1.38 -6.98
N TRP A 66 8.13 0.22 -7.48
CA TRP A 66 8.57 -0.04 -8.86
C TRP A 66 9.89 0.61 -9.29
N LEU A 67 10.57 1.36 -8.42
CA LEU A 67 11.91 1.82 -8.74
C LEU A 67 12.86 0.62 -8.86
N LYS A 68 13.58 0.55 -9.97
CA LYS A 68 14.63 -0.47 -10.19
C LYS A 68 15.87 -0.20 -9.33
N ARG A 69 16.08 1.07 -8.95
CA ARG A 69 17.21 1.59 -8.17
C ARG A 69 16.71 2.49 -7.02
N PRO A 70 15.96 1.95 -6.03
CA PRO A 70 15.32 2.74 -4.97
C PRO A 70 16.31 3.48 -4.07
N GLU A 71 17.57 3.04 -4.02
CA GLU A 71 18.64 3.70 -3.27
C GLU A 71 19.01 5.08 -3.83
N LEU A 72 18.73 5.34 -5.11
CA LEU A 72 18.95 6.66 -5.73
C LEU A 72 17.87 7.69 -5.36
N PHE A 73 16.72 7.24 -4.84
CA PHE A 73 15.56 8.09 -4.59
C PHE A 73 15.70 9.04 -3.38
N ARG A 74 16.66 8.78 -2.48
CA ARG A 74 16.87 9.58 -1.24
C ARG A 74 18.08 10.53 -1.30
N ALA A 75 18.68 10.73 -2.47
CA ALA A 75 19.91 11.52 -2.61
C ALA A 75 19.71 13.05 -2.64
N LEU A 76 18.68 13.59 -1.98
CA LEU A 76 18.47 15.04 -1.81
C LEU A 76 18.48 15.39 -0.32
#